data_AF-A0A7X8L500-F1
#
_entry.id   AF-A0A7X8L500-F1
#
_cell.length_a   1.000
_cell.length_b   1.000
_cell.length_c   1.000
_cell.angle_alpha   90.00
_cell.angle_beta   90.00
_cell.angle_gamma   90.00
#
_symmetry.space_group_name_H-M   'P 1'
#
loop_
_entity.id
_entity.type
_entity.pdbx_description
1 polymer ?
#
loop_
_entity_poly.entity_id
_entity_poly.type
_entity_poly.pdbx_seq_one_letter_code
_entity_poly.pdbx_strand_id
1 'polypeptide(L)'
;MNKISFYRTTNNMHKRVVNVFLCILIFFLSGCGRINDATPIPNDIKEPMGSDNRIEDITPEPTNPDSTITPNNQNEPLNEGAKEKPLYNKIICIDPGHGNPDKATGNEQIAPNSDKIQFGGAYGTQGVVTKTPEYALNMIVSLKLKKALEAEGSIVVMTRMSDEENLSNIERAKIGNDANSDLVIRIHADGNDNKDVRGL
;
A
#
# COMPACT_ATOMS: atom_id res chain seq x y z
N MET A 1 -25.78 31.64 -10.20
CA MET A 1 -25.33 30.86 -9.03
C MET A 1 -24.81 29.52 -9.54
N ASN A 2 -23.49 29.38 -9.69
CA ASN A 2 -22.89 28.14 -10.20
C ASN A 2 -22.72 27.16 -9.04
N LYS A 3 -23.48 26.05 -9.06
CA LYS A 3 -23.27 24.93 -8.15
C LYS A 3 -21.96 24.23 -8.52
N ILE A 4 -20.98 24.30 -7.64
CA ILE A 4 -19.80 23.43 -7.67
C ILE A 4 -20.32 22.03 -7.33
N SER A 5 -20.39 21.16 -8.33
CA SER A 5 -20.81 19.76 -8.17
C SER A 5 -19.60 18.92 -7.80
N PHE A 6 -19.46 18.56 -6.52
CA PHE A 6 -18.57 17.49 -6.11
C PHE A 6 -19.19 16.15 -6.54
N TYR A 7 -18.52 15.43 -7.44
CA TYR A 7 -18.95 14.10 -7.84
C TYR A 7 -18.69 13.12 -6.69
N ARG A 8 -19.74 12.76 -5.96
CA ARG A 8 -19.77 11.56 -5.13
C ARG A 8 -20.27 10.42 -6.02
N THR A 9 -19.36 9.65 -6.61
CA THR A 9 -19.75 8.43 -7.34
C THR A 9 -20.05 7.35 -6.32
N THR A 10 -21.33 7.15 -6.00
CA THR A 10 -21.79 5.91 -5.39
C THR A 10 -21.71 4.82 -6.46
N ASN A 11 -20.86 3.80 -6.30
CA ASN A 11 -21.22 2.40 -6.56
C ASN A 11 -20.06 1.40 -6.34
N ASN A 12 -20.45 0.25 -5.77
CA ASN A 12 -19.78 -1.07 -5.79
C ASN A 12 -18.64 -1.35 -4.79
N MET A 13 -18.77 -0.87 -3.55
CA MET A 13 -17.88 -1.22 -2.44
C MET A 13 -17.90 -2.73 -2.09
N HIS A 14 -19.01 -3.44 -2.33
CA HIS A 14 -19.13 -4.86 -1.98
C HIS A 14 -18.31 -5.82 -2.87
N LYS A 15 -18.02 -5.47 -4.13
CA LYS A 15 -17.30 -6.39 -5.03
C LYS A 15 -15.78 -6.31 -4.89
N ARG A 16 -15.26 -5.22 -4.32
CA ARG A 16 -13.81 -4.99 -4.14
C ARG A 16 -13.29 -5.51 -2.80
N VAL A 17 -14.08 -5.43 -1.73
CA VAL A 17 -13.69 -5.95 -0.41
C VAL A 17 -13.55 -7.49 -0.44
N VAL A 18 -14.39 -8.18 -1.22
CA VAL A 18 -14.32 -9.65 -1.40
C VAL A 18 -13.00 -10.08 -2.07
N ASN A 19 -12.47 -9.31 -3.03
CA ASN A 19 -11.22 -9.67 -3.71
C ASN A 19 -9.96 -9.38 -2.87
N VAL A 20 -9.99 -8.40 -1.97
CA VAL A 20 -8.85 -8.12 -1.07
C VAL A 20 -8.76 -9.19 0.03
N PHE A 21 -9.89 -9.69 0.53
CA PHE A 21 -9.92 -10.81 1.48
C PHE A 21 -9.54 -12.15 0.84
N LEU A 22 -9.85 -12.38 -0.44
CA LEU A 22 -9.52 -13.63 -1.13
C LEU A 22 -8.01 -13.81 -1.37
N CYS A 23 -7.26 -12.73 -1.60
CA CYS A 23 -5.81 -12.82 -1.81
C CYS A 23 -5.01 -13.12 -0.53
N ILE A 24 -5.55 -12.83 0.65
CA ILE A 24 -4.90 -13.13 1.94
C ILE A 24 -5.10 -14.60 2.35
N LEU A 25 -6.14 -15.27 1.83
CA LEU A 25 -6.41 -16.68 2.14
C LEU A 25 -5.63 -17.68 1.28
N ILE A 26 -5.04 -17.26 0.16
CA ILE A 26 -4.34 -18.16 -0.78
C ILE A 26 -2.88 -18.43 -0.35
N PHE A 27 -2.35 -17.71 0.63
CA PHE A 27 -0.98 -17.94 1.13
C PHE A 27 -0.85 -19.04 2.21
N PHE A 28 -1.92 -19.76 2.55
CA PHE A 28 -1.89 -20.84 3.56
C PHE A 28 -2.17 -22.26 3.04
N LEU A 29 -2.19 -22.48 1.73
CA LEU A 29 -2.41 -23.82 1.15
C LEU A 29 -1.36 -24.14 0.08
N SER A 30 -0.16 -24.53 0.51
CA SER A 30 0.78 -25.35 -0.30
C SER A 30 1.82 -26.05 0.59
N GLY A 31 1.38 -27.13 1.22
CA GLY A 31 2.17 -28.33 1.54
C GLY A 31 1.23 -29.53 1.32
N CYS A 32 1.57 -30.66 0.73
CA CYS A 32 2.82 -31.31 0.34
C CYS A 32 2.60 -32.06 -0.98
N GLY A 33 3.65 -32.24 -1.79
CA GLY A 33 3.64 -33.18 -2.91
C GLY A 33 4.97 -33.92 -3.00
N ARG A 34 4.97 -35.21 -2.66
CA ARG A 34 6.09 -36.15 -2.86
C ARG A 34 6.13 -36.57 -4.33
N ILE A 35 7.32 -36.59 -4.91
CA ILE A 35 7.65 -37.38 -6.11
C ILE A 35 8.90 -38.19 -5.81
N ASN A 36 8.77 -39.50 -5.87
CA ASN A 36 9.87 -40.43 -6.02
C ASN A 36 10.12 -40.57 -7.53
N ASP A 37 11.38 -40.45 -7.97
CA ASP A 37 11.98 -41.30 -8.99
C ASP A 37 13.51 -41.09 -8.96
N ALA A 38 14.25 -42.19 -8.88
CA ALA A 38 15.70 -42.27 -8.77
C ALA A 38 16.31 -42.55 -10.17
N THR A 39 17.38 -41.90 -10.62
CA THR A 39 18.82 -42.27 -10.49
C THR A 39 19.61 -41.60 -11.67
N PRO A 40 20.97 -41.64 -11.78
CA PRO A 40 22.04 -41.39 -10.79
C PRO A 40 23.19 -40.44 -11.30
N ILE A 41 24.26 -40.30 -10.49
CA ILE A 41 25.71 -39.97 -10.79
C ILE A 41 26.17 -38.49 -10.55
N PRO A 42 27.34 -38.17 -9.92
CA PRO A 42 28.01 -38.69 -8.71
C PRO A 42 28.63 -37.61 -7.76
N ASN A 43 28.88 -38.03 -6.50
CA ASN A 43 29.93 -37.63 -5.53
C ASN A 43 30.59 -36.23 -5.55
N ASP A 44 30.45 -35.47 -4.45
CA ASP A 44 31.41 -35.45 -3.33
C ASP A 44 31.07 -34.30 -2.37
N ILE A 45 30.94 -34.59 -1.07
CA ILE A 45 31.47 -33.84 0.10
C ILE A 45 30.81 -34.41 1.37
N LYS A 46 31.68 -34.75 2.33
CA LYS A 46 31.45 -35.49 3.56
C LYS A 46 30.60 -34.72 4.60
N GLU A 47 29.62 -35.42 5.19
CA GLU A 47 29.13 -35.17 6.55
C GLU A 47 30.11 -35.81 7.58
N PRO A 48 30.05 -35.40 8.87
CA PRO A 48 29.59 -36.42 9.81
C PRO A 48 28.69 -35.92 10.95
N MET A 49 27.77 -36.83 11.30
CA MET A 49 27.25 -37.17 12.64
C MET A 49 26.38 -36.11 13.35
N GLY A 50 25.16 -36.38 13.81
CA GLY A 50 24.44 -37.62 14.03
C GLY A 50 23.56 -37.46 15.28
N SER A 51 22.31 -37.92 15.26
CA SER A 51 21.66 -38.57 16.41
C SER A 51 20.23 -38.98 16.04
N ASP A 52 20.01 -40.28 16.11
CA ASP A 52 18.74 -40.99 16.21
C ASP A 52 17.90 -40.45 17.39
N ASN A 53 16.58 -40.34 17.20
CA ASN A 53 15.59 -40.77 18.19
C ASN A 53 14.20 -40.90 17.54
N ARG A 54 13.86 -42.15 17.27
CA ARG A 54 12.52 -42.74 17.12
C ARG A 54 11.55 -42.26 18.22
N ILE A 55 10.25 -42.08 17.91
CA ILE A 55 9.05 -42.67 18.57
C ILE A 55 7.75 -42.07 17.96
N GLU A 56 7.00 -42.98 17.33
CA GLU A 56 5.54 -43.21 17.34
C GLU A 56 4.51 -42.10 17.00
N ASP A 57 3.94 -42.30 15.81
CA ASP A 57 2.50 -42.38 15.49
C ASP A 57 1.52 -42.30 16.67
N ILE A 58 0.80 -41.17 16.76
CA ILE A 58 -0.53 -41.13 17.39
C ILE A 58 -1.40 -40.20 16.54
N THR A 59 -2.35 -40.82 15.85
CA THR A 59 -3.48 -40.17 15.19
C THR A 59 -4.56 -39.85 16.24
N PRO A 60 -5.16 -38.64 16.29
CA PRO A 60 -6.44 -38.46 16.95
C PRO A 60 -7.57 -38.20 15.94
N GLU A 61 -8.55 -39.11 15.93
CA GLU A 61 -9.88 -38.91 15.36
C GLU A 61 -10.75 -37.99 16.25
N PRO A 62 -11.83 -37.39 15.71
CA PRO A 62 -12.44 -36.15 16.18
C PRO A 62 -13.50 -36.36 17.25
N THR A 63 -13.66 -35.37 18.13
CA THR A 63 -14.90 -35.20 18.91
C THR A 63 -15.24 -33.71 19.02
N ASN A 64 -16.42 -33.37 18.52
CA ASN A 64 -17.21 -32.20 18.93
C ASN A 64 -18.54 -32.78 19.44
N PRO A 65 -19.08 -32.28 20.56
CA PRO A 65 -20.20 -31.34 20.37
C PRO A 65 -20.26 -30.23 21.43
N ASP A 66 -20.66 -29.06 20.93
CA ASP A 66 -21.64 -28.13 21.51
C ASP A 66 -21.50 -27.78 23.01
N SER A 67 -21.07 -26.54 23.26
CA SER A 67 -21.36 -25.84 24.50
C SER A 67 -21.66 -24.38 24.21
N THR A 68 -22.96 -24.09 24.25
CA THR A 68 -23.55 -22.77 24.30
C THR A 68 -23.10 -22.05 25.58
N ILE A 69 -22.40 -20.92 25.48
CA ILE A 69 -22.26 -19.94 26.57
C ILE A 69 -22.45 -18.51 26.04
N THR A 70 -23.46 -17.86 26.62
CA THR A 70 -23.98 -16.50 26.52
C THR A 70 -22.93 -15.38 26.61
N PRO A 71 -23.14 -14.20 25.97
CA PRO A 71 -22.16 -13.12 25.90
C PRO A 71 -22.07 -12.36 27.22
N ASN A 72 -20.87 -12.35 27.83
CA ASN A 72 -20.60 -11.53 29.00
C ASN A 72 -20.34 -10.08 28.56
N ASN A 73 -21.37 -9.25 28.69
CA ASN A 73 -21.28 -7.81 28.62
C ASN A 73 -20.59 -7.30 29.90
N GLN A 74 -19.30 -7.00 29.81
CA GLN A 74 -18.61 -6.18 30.81
C GLN A 74 -18.35 -4.80 30.21
N ASN A 75 -19.24 -3.87 30.54
CA ASN A 75 -18.96 -2.44 30.48
C ASN A 75 -17.88 -2.13 31.53
N GLU A 76 -16.60 -2.25 31.15
CA GLU A 76 -15.53 -1.58 31.88
C GLU A 76 -15.59 -0.07 31.60
N PRO A 77 -15.35 0.77 32.62
CA PRO A 77 -15.36 2.22 32.44
C PRO A 77 -14.23 2.62 31.49
N LEU A 78 -14.60 3.35 30.43
CA LEU A 78 -13.65 3.96 29.50
C LEU A 78 -12.67 4.82 30.29
N ASN A 79 -11.40 4.42 30.24
CA ASN A 79 -10.26 5.13 30.77
C ASN A 79 -10.19 6.54 30.16
N GLU A 80 -10.74 7.52 30.87
CA GLU A 80 -10.46 8.95 30.71
C GLU A 80 -8.99 9.19 31.04
N GLY A 81 -8.11 9.17 30.03
CA GLY A 81 -6.70 9.51 30.29
C GLY A 81 -5.70 9.40 29.14
N ALA A 82 -6.02 8.76 28.02
CA ALA A 82 -5.17 8.85 26.84
C ALA A 82 -5.60 10.08 26.02
N LYS A 83 -4.82 11.17 26.09
CA LYS A 83 -5.00 12.28 25.16
C LYS A 83 -4.84 11.69 23.75
N GLU A 84 -5.91 11.65 22.97
CA GLU A 84 -5.87 11.11 21.62
C GLU A 84 -4.75 11.82 20.85
N LYS A 85 -4.00 11.05 20.06
CA LYS A 85 -2.89 11.60 19.28
C LYS A 85 -3.42 12.74 18.39
N PRO A 86 -2.61 13.77 18.09
CA PRO A 86 -3.08 14.98 17.41
C PRO A 86 -3.82 14.74 16.08
N LEU A 87 -3.50 13.65 15.37
CA LEU A 87 -4.12 13.30 14.09
C LEU A 87 -5.00 12.05 14.16
N TYR A 88 -5.46 11.67 15.34
CA TYR A 88 -6.29 10.48 15.52
C TYR A 88 -7.52 10.50 14.59
N ASN A 89 -7.73 9.36 13.91
CA ASN A 89 -8.83 9.14 12.97
C ASN A 89 -8.89 10.13 11.78
N LYS A 90 -7.79 10.83 11.48
CA LYS A 90 -7.66 11.61 10.25
C LYS A 90 -7.13 10.76 9.12
N ILE A 91 -7.75 10.84 7.95
CA ILE A 91 -7.32 10.15 6.73
C ILE A 91 -6.51 11.14 5.90
N ILE A 92 -5.22 10.89 5.73
CA ILE A 92 -4.33 11.74 4.94
C ILE A 92 -3.84 10.95 3.74
N CYS A 93 -4.15 11.44 2.54
CA CYS A 93 -3.60 10.90 1.32
C CYS A 93 -2.25 11.57 1.01
N ILE A 94 -1.20 10.77 0.83
CA ILE A 94 0.09 11.25 0.34
C ILE A 94 0.25 10.78 -1.10
N ASP A 95 0.55 11.73 -1.97
CA ASP A 95 0.83 11.51 -3.39
C ASP A 95 2.32 11.75 -3.68
N PRO A 96 3.16 10.70 -3.72
CA PRO A 96 4.52 10.83 -4.24
C PRO A 96 4.43 11.16 -5.74
N GLY A 97 4.75 12.40 -6.09
CA GLY A 97 4.66 12.91 -7.44
C GLY A 97 5.47 12.07 -8.43
N HIS A 98 4.98 12.07 -9.68
CA HIS A 98 5.55 11.30 -10.80
C HIS A 98 5.53 9.77 -10.56
N GLY A 99 6.08 9.04 -11.52
CA GLY A 99 6.30 7.59 -11.52
C GLY A 99 7.26 7.25 -12.65
N ASN A 100 7.56 5.97 -12.88
CA ASN A 100 8.49 5.56 -13.92
C ASN A 100 8.07 6.15 -15.29
N PRO A 101 8.93 6.94 -15.94
CA PRO A 101 8.61 7.59 -17.22
C PRO A 101 8.26 6.60 -18.33
N ASP A 102 8.82 5.39 -18.30
CA ASP A 102 8.56 4.32 -19.29
C ASP A 102 7.15 3.73 -19.16
N LYS A 103 6.41 4.09 -18.11
CA LYS A 103 5.05 3.63 -17.81
C LYS A 103 4.00 4.74 -17.92
N ALA A 104 4.31 5.86 -18.58
CA ALA A 104 3.43 7.01 -18.66
C ALA A 104 2.05 6.67 -19.26
N THR A 105 0.99 7.27 -18.68
CA THR A 105 -0.41 6.93 -18.95
C THR A 105 -1.03 7.66 -20.14
N GLY A 106 -0.27 8.47 -20.89
CA GLY A 106 -0.76 9.25 -22.03
C GLY A 106 -1.48 10.55 -21.64
N ASN A 107 -2.27 11.12 -22.55
CA ASN A 107 -3.03 12.37 -22.30
C ASN A 107 -4.37 12.11 -21.61
N GLU A 108 -4.79 13.05 -20.77
CA GLU A 108 -6.05 13.04 -20.05
C GLU A 108 -6.67 14.45 -19.95
N GLN A 109 -7.94 14.55 -19.56
CA GLN A 109 -8.59 15.85 -19.32
C GLN A 109 -7.99 16.55 -18.10
N ILE A 110 -7.79 17.88 -18.17
CA ILE A 110 -7.21 18.63 -17.03
C ILE A 110 -8.17 18.76 -15.84
N ALA A 111 -9.47 18.59 -16.07
CA ALA A 111 -10.52 18.71 -15.08
C ALA A 111 -11.77 17.97 -15.55
N PRO A 112 -12.71 17.62 -14.64
CA PRO A 112 -13.98 17.01 -15.02
C PRO A 112 -14.72 17.85 -16.07
N ASN A 113 -15.13 17.20 -17.17
CA ASN A 113 -15.83 17.82 -18.30
C ASN A 113 -15.03 18.93 -19.00
N SER A 114 -13.69 18.92 -18.92
CA SER A 114 -12.86 19.86 -19.66
C SER A 114 -12.59 19.36 -21.07
N ASP A 115 -12.69 20.27 -22.05
CA ASP A 115 -12.21 20.03 -23.42
C ASP A 115 -10.69 20.16 -23.55
N LYS A 116 -10.01 20.60 -22.49
CA LYS A 116 -8.54 20.73 -22.46
C LYS A 116 -7.91 19.43 -21.97
N ILE A 117 -6.85 19.02 -22.66
CA ILE A 117 -6.07 17.83 -22.34
C ILE A 117 -4.66 18.20 -21.89
N GLN A 118 -4.10 17.37 -21.02
CA GLN A 118 -2.72 17.44 -20.55
C GLN A 118 -2.15 16.03 -20.46
N PHE A 119 -0.82 15.92 -20.49
CA PHE A 119 -0.13 14.67 -20.21
C PHE A 119 -0.39 14.19 -18.78
N GLY A 120 -0.86 12.96 -18.62
CA GLY A 120 -1.36 12.41 -17.37
C GLY A 120 -0.30 12.06 -16.33
N GLY A 121 0.98 12.00 -16.70
CA GLY A 121 2.06 11.71 -15.77
C GLY A 121 3.38 12.24 -16.28
N ALA A 122 3.63 13.54 -16.08
CA ALA A 122 4.89 14.18 -16.47
C ALA A 122 6.11 13.42 -15.91
N TYR A 123 7.24 13.48 -16.61
CA TYR A 123 8.43 12.69 -16.30
C TYR A 123 9.22 13.17 -15.06
N GLY A 124 8.94 14.40 -14.61
CA GLY A 124 9.66 15.04 -13.51
C GLY A 124 11.06 15.50 -13.89
N THR A 125 11.78 16.08 -12.94
CA THR A 125 13.18 16.50 -13.07
C THR A 125 14.16 15.44 -12.54
N GLN A 126 15.45 15.77 -12.49
CA GLN A 126 16.47 14.94 -11.84
C GLN A 126 17.59 15.79 -11.23
N GLY A 127 18.23 15.26 -10.18
CA GLY A 127 19.40 15.88 -9.58
C GLY A 127 20.59 15.92 -10.53
N VAL A 128 21.23 17.08 -10.69
CA VAL A 128 22.39 17.24 -11.60
C VAL A 128 23.58 16.38 -11.17
N VAL A 129 23.87 16.32 -9.87
CA VAL A 129 25.01 15.58 -9.31
C VAL A 129 24.64 14.15 -8.94
N THR A 130 23.57 13.98 -8.15
CA THR A 130 23.17 12.66 -7.64
C THR A 130 22.56 11.76 -8.72
N LYS A 131 22.11 12.35 -9.83
CA LYS A 131 21.31 11.68 -10.87
C LYS A 131 20.05 11.01 -10.35
N THR A 132 19.59 11.40 -9.15
CA THR A 132 18.36 10.89 -8.56
C THR A 132 17.17 11.46 -9.32
N PRO A 133 16.31 10.64 -9.92
CA PRO A 133 15.06 11.10 -10.52
C PRO A 133 14.12 11.67 -9.47
N GLU A 134 13.32 12.66 -9.85
CA GLU A 134 12.36 13.30 -8.94
C GLU A 134 11.38 12.30 -8.32
N TYR A 135 10.86 11.36 -9.10
CA TYR A 135 9.92 10.35 -8.60
C TYR A 135 10.51 9.52 -7.45
N ALA A 136 11.80 9.19 -7.51
CA ALA A 136 12.46 8.40 -6.48
C ALA A 136 12.68 9.24 -5.21
N LEU A 137 13.09 10.49 -5.38
CA LEU A 137 13.21 11.44 -4.26
C LEU A 137 11.85 11.65 -3.57
N ASN A 138 10.79 11.88 -4.35
CA ASN A 138 9.42 12.05 -3.84
C ASN A 138 8.97 10.82 -3.05
N MET A 139 9.24 9.60 -3.55
CA MET A 139 8.91 8.37 -2.84
C MET A 139 9.63 8.27 -1.48
N ILE A 140 10.94 8.55 -1.45
CA ILE A 140 11.73 8.53 -0.20
C ILE A 140 11.16 9.52 0.83
N VAL A 141 10.84 10.74 0.40
CA VAL A 141 10.27 11.77 1.30
C VAL A 141 8.88 11.37 1.76
N SER A 142 8.03 10.88 0.85
CA SER A 142 6.67 10.43 1.17
C SER A 142 6.64 9.29 2.17
N LEU A 143 7.53 8.30 2.07
CA LEU A 143 7.61 7.20 3.04
C LEU A 143 8.03 7.69 4.43
N LYS A 144 8.92 8.68 4.51
CA LYS A 144 9.27 9.33 5.78
C LYS A 144 8.07 10.10 6.36
N LEU A 145 7.35 10.84 5.52
CA LEU A 145 6.16 11.58 5.94
C LEU A 145 5.05 10.64 6.41
N LYS A 146 4.79 9.55 5.67
CA LYS A 146 3.85 8.49 6.05
C LYS A 146 4.13 8.01 7.48
N LYS A 147 5.37 7.60 7.74
CA LYS A 147 5.78 7.11 9.06
C LYS A 147 5.55 8.16 10.17
N ALA A 148 5.85 9.43 9.90
CA ALA A 148 5.66 10.51 10.85
C ALA A 148 4.16 10.75 11.14
N LEU A 149 3.31 10.81 10.12
CA LEU A 149 1.88 11.05 10.27
C LEU A 149 1.16 9.87 10.97
N GLU A 150 1.56 8.63 10.68
CA GLU A 150 1.03 7.44 11.37
C GLU A 150 1.45 7.41 12.86
N ALA A 151 2.67 7.87 13.17
CA ALA A 151 3.12 8.01 14.55
C ALA A 151 2.24 8.99 15.34
N GLU A 152 1.70 10.02 14.68
CA GLU A 152 0.74 10.99 15.22
C GLU A 152 -0.74 10.54 15.15
N GLY A 153 -1.00 9.29 14.75
CA GLY A 153 -2.32 8.64 14.84
C GLY A 153 -3.21 8.76 13.60
N SER A 154 -2.73 9.33 12.51
CA SER A 154 -3.48 9.37 11.25
C SER A 154 -3.50 8.01 10.55
N ILE A 155 -4.49 7.82 9.69
CA ILE A 155 -4.58 6.76 8.69
C ILE A 155 -4.00 7.34 7.40
N VAL A 156 -2.93 6.75 6.88
CA VAL A 156 -2.29 7.23 5.65
C VAL A 156 -2.68 6.38 4.45
N VAL A 157 -3.14 7.02 3.39
CA VAL A 157 -3.37 6.42 2.06
C VAL A 157 -2.31 6.91 1.10
N MET A 158 -1.61 6.01 0.45
CA MET A 158 -0.59 6.37 -0.55
C MET A 158 -1.18 6.22 -1.94
N THR A 159 -0.93 7.17 -2.85
CA THR A 159 -1.35 7.00 -4.26
C THR A 159 -0.55 5.93 -4.98
N ARG A 160 0.74 5.80 -4.66
CA ARG A 160 1.62 4.74 -5.12
C ARG A 160 2.57 4.28 -4.03
N MET A 161 3.05 3.04 -4.13
CA MET A 161 3.99 2.42 -3.19
C MET A 161 5.29 1.96 -3.85
N SER A 162 5.38 2.05 -5.18
CA SER A 162 6.60 1.73 -5.92
C SER A 162 6.90 2.78 -7.00
N ASP A 163 8.10 2.71 -7.58
CA ASP A 163 8.50 3.63 -8.64
C ASP A 163 7.98 3.19 -10.01
N GLU A 164 7.67 1.90 -10.17
CA GLU A 164 7.11 1.28 -11.37
C GLU A 164 5.64 1.67 -11.60
N GLU A 165 4.95 2.08 -10.55
CA GLU A 165 3.58 2.61 -10.60
C GLU A 165 3.60 4.04 -11.12
N ASN A 166 3.13 4.24 -12.35
CA ASN A 166 2.89 5.57 -12.90
C ASN A 166 1.39 5.77 -13.11
N LEU A 167 0.79 6.53 -12.19
CA LEU A 167 -0.63 6.87 -12.22
C LEU A 167 -0.86 8.23 -12.88
N SER A 168 -1.98 8.33 -13.58
CA SER A 168 -2.47 9.58 -14.13
C SER A 168 -2.84 10.58 -13.02
N ASN A 169 -2.94 11.90 -13.31
CA ASN A 169 -3.41 12.86 -12.31
C ASN A 169 -4.88 12.60 -11.93
N ILE A 170 -5.70 12.15 -12.88
CA ILE A 170 -7.08 11.75 -12.58
C ILE A 170 -7.10 10.53 -11.64
N GLU A 171 -6.26 9.53 -11.87
CA GLU A 171 -6.16 8.35 -10.99
C GLU A 171 -5.70 8.72 -9.58
N ARG A 172 -4.67 9.56 -9.47
CA ARG A 172 -4.20 10.09 -8.18
C ARG A 172 -5.29 10.84 -7.43
N ALA A 173 -6.03 11.70 -8.13
CA ALA A 173 -7.15 12.45 -7.54
C ALA A 173 -8.29 11.51 -7.09
N LYS A 174 -8.58 10.46 -7.87
CA LYS A 174 -9.58 9.45 -7.50
C LYS A 174 -9.21 8.71 -6.23
N ILE A 175 -7.94 8.31 -6.07
CA ILE A 175 -7.50 7.60 -4.85
C ILE A 175 -7.78 8.44 -3.59
N GLY A 176 -7.42 9.72 -3.60
CA GLY A 176 -7.68 10.62 -2.46
C GLY A 176 -9.17 10.80 -2.17
N ASN A 177 -9.97 10.99 -3.24
CA ASN A 177 -11.42 11.16 -3.15
C ASN A 177 -12.14 9.89 -2.66
N ASP A 178 -11.80 8.73 -3.21
CA ASP A 178 -12.40 7.44 -2.87
C ASP A 178 -12.10 7.03 -1.43
N ALA A 179 -10.92 7.42 -0.91
CA ALA A 179 -10.55 7.26 0.49
C ALA A 179 -11.30 8.20 1.44
N ASN A 180 -12.05 9.19 0.93
CA ASN A 180 -12.63 10.29 1.71
C ASN A 180 -11.57 10.99 2.59
N SER A 181 -10.40 11.26 2.01
CA SER A 181 -9.28 11.86 2.73
C SER A 181 -9.64 13.25 3.26
N ASP A 182 -9.28 13.54 4.52
CA ASP A 182 -9.40 14.87 5.11
C ASP A 182 -8.41 15.86 4.48
N LEU A 183 -7.26 15.35 4.04
CA LEU A 183 -6.17 16.12 3.42
C LEU A 183 -5.47 15.28 2.36
N VAL A 184 -5.09 15.92 1.25
CA VAL A 184 -4.18 15.35 0.24
C VAL A 184 -2.89 16.17 0.24
N ILE A 185 -1.75 15.51 0.39
CA ILE A 185 -0.41 16.12 0.33
C ILE A 185 0.32 15.53 -0.88
N ARG A 186 0.64 16.37 -1.87
CA ARG A 186 1.38 15.96 -3.06
C ARG A 186 2.81 16.46 -2.98
N ILE A 187 3.77 15.55 -3.12
CA ILE A 187 5.20 15.83 -2.96
C ILE A 187 5.86 15.90 -4.33
N HIS A 188 6.56 17.01 -4.57
CA HIS A 188 7.37 17.27 -5.77
C HIS A 188 8.70 17.92 -5.37
N ALA A 189 9.66 17.89 -6.28
CA ALA A 189 10.89 18.66 -6.17
C ALA A 189 11.15 19.37 -7.49
N ASP A 190 11.10 20.70 -7.48
CA ASP A 190 11.19 21.49 -8.70
C ASP A 190 12.64 21.63 -9.22
N GLY A 191 12.76 21.95 -10.51
CA GLY A 191 14.02 22.16 -11.20
C GLY A 191 14.16 23.57 -11.78
N ASN A 192 15.37 24.12 -11.75
CA ASN A 192 15.67 25.41 -12.36
C ASN A 192 17.07 25.40 -12.98
N ASP A 193 17.21 26.04 -14.15
CA ASP A 193 18.49 26.15 -14.85
C ASP A 193 19.48 27.05 -14.09
N ASN A 194 18.99 28.01 -13.30
CA ASN A 194 19.81 28.79 -12.40
C ASN A 194 20.11 27.97 -11.13
N LYS A 195 21.32 27.43 -11.08
CA LYS A 195 21.84 26.63 -9.96
C LYS A 195 21.87 27.37 -8.61
N ASP A 196 21.62 28.67 -8.52
CA ASP A 196 21.62 29.41 -7.25
C ASP A 196 20.20 29.59 -6.68
N VAL A 197 19.15 29.23 -7.44
CA VAL A 197 17.75 29.27 -6.98
C VAL A 197 17.43 28.10 -6.05
N ARG A 198 16.71 28.37 -4.95
CA ARG A 198 16.30 27.40 -3.91
C ARG A 198 14.91 27.76 -3.38
N GLY A 199 14.17 26.77 -2.86
CA GLY A 199 12.87 26.98 -2.21
C GLY A 199 11.71 27.25 -3.18
N LEU A 200 11.77 26.64 -4.36
CA LEU A 200 10.69 26.63 -5.35
C LEU A 200 9.51 25.77 -4.90
#